data_AF-A0A6F9DNS7-F1
#
_entry.id   AF-A0A6F9DNS7-F1
#
_cell.length_a   1.000
_cell.length_b   1.000
_cell.length_c   1.000
_cell.angle_alpha   90.00
_cell.angle_beta   90.00
_cell.angle_gamma   90.00
#
_symmetry.space_group_name_H-M   'P 1'
#
loop_
_entity.id
_entity.type
_entity.pdbx_description
1 polymer ?
#
loop_
_entity_poly.entity_id
_entity_poly.type
_entity_poly.pdbx_seq_one_letter_code
_entity_poly.pdbx_strand_id
1 'polypeptide(L)'
;MMLTAWIPLINANSVNGCLQVASGGHRKGKTARHTCCAGGTWYVEVDEQTMAADLEVDLERDRVTCEVPYGGVLFMNNAIPHRSLENRSENVRWSLDLRWQRADKPNYFYGLKDSVLLRTAKDKDYQINWDKMANINRNKLEMDKVDEDTTDEFNTEISGPWMKRWEIVHHNRHTDALK
;
A
#
# COMPACT_ATOMS: atom_id res chain seq x y z
N MET A 1 8.17 1.40 12.16
CA MET A 1 7.12 0.38 12.23
C MET A 1 5.78 1.07 12.08
N MET A 2 4.98 0.59 11.15
CA MET A 2 3.65 1.09 10.83
C MET A 2 2.67 -0.08 10.94
N LEU A 3 1.50 0.18 11.52
CA LEU A 3 0.42 -0.77 11.67
C LEU A 3 -0.60 -0.51 10.56
N THR A 4 -0.98 -1.55 9.83
CA THR A 4 -2.11 -1.52 8.90
C THR A 4 -3.31 -2.20 9.56
N ALA A 5 -4.49 -1.60 9.46
CA ALA A 5 -5.76 -2.27 9.71
C ALA A 5 -6.50 -2.39 8.38
N TRP A 6 -6.78 -3.62 7.98
CA TRP A 6 -7.62 -3.92 6.84
C TRP A 6 -9.00 -4.36 7.33
N ILE A 7 -10.04 -3.64 6.90
CA ILE A 7 -11.41 -3.77 7.41
C ILE A 7 -12.33 -4.04 6.22
N PRO A 8 -12.86 -5.26 6.07
CA PRO A 8 -13.86 -5.50 5.03
C PRO A 8 -15.21 -4.92 5.46
N LEU A 9 -15.94 -4.34 4.49
CA LEU A 9 -17.29 -3.80 4.70
C LEU A 9 -18.38 -4.84 4.41
N ILE A 10 -17.97 -6.08 4.13
CA ILE A 10 -18.78 -7.28 3.99
C ILE A 10 -18.01 -8.46 4.60
N ASN A 11 -18.58 -9.67 4.63
CA ASN A 11 -17.77 -10.87 4.89
C ASN A 11 -16.72 -11.02 3.79
N ALA A 12 -15.43 -11.08 4.14
CA ALA A 12 -14.36 -11.39 3.21
C ALA A 12 -13.89 -12.82 3.38
N ASN A 13 -13.92 -13.60 2.30
CA ASN A 13 -13.53 -15.01 2.29
C ASN A 13 -12.72 -15.35 1.04
N SER A 14 -12.29 -16.59 0.92
CA SER A 14 -11.51 -17.11 -0.21
C SER A 14 -12.23 -16.97 -1.57
N VAL A 15 -13.56 -16.95 -1.59
CA VAL A 15 -14.36 -16.84 -2.82
C VAL A 15 -14.43 -15.40 -3.34
N ASN A 16 -14.63 -14.43 -2.44
CA ASN A 16 -14.81 -13.02 -2.80
C ASN A 16 -13.55 -12.16 -2.68
N GLY A 17 -12.39 -12.81 -2.55
CA GLY A 17 -11.11 -12.14 -2.64
C GLY A 17 -10.58 -11.59 -1.32
N CYS A 18 -10.65 -12.33 -0.21
CA CYS A 18 -9.96 -11.93 1.04
C CYS A 18 -8.43 -11.85 0.86
N LEU A 19 -7.74 -11.38 1.90
CA LEU A 19 -6.28 -11.28 1.86
C LEU A 19 -5.61 -12.63 2.13
N GLN A 20 -4.46 -12.85 1.50
CA GLN A 20 -3.48 -13.85 1.90
C GLN A 20 -2.22 -13.15 2.40
N VAL A 21 -1.60 -13.72 3.43
CA VAL A 21 -0.32 -13.23 3.98
C VAL A 21 0.72 -14.34 3.99
N ALA A 22 1.99 -13.96 3.86
CA ALA A 22 3.12 -14.82 4.23
C ALA A 22 3.41 -14.61 5.73
N SER A 23 2.84 -15.49 6.56
CA SER A 23 3.02 -15.46 8.02
C SER A 23 4.49 -15.47 8.39
N GLY A 24 4.89 -14.64 9.34
CA GLY A 24 6.29 -14.49 9.72
C GLY A 24 7.20 -13.75 8.73
N GLY A 25 6.75 -13.44 7.51
CA GLY A 25 7.59 -12.77 6.50
C GLY A 25 8.12 -11.38 6.92
N HIS A 26 7.42 -10.71 7.84
CA HIS A 26 7.89 -9.44 8.41
C HIS A 26 9.04 -9.59 9.42
N ARG A 27 9.35 -10.80 9.91
CA ARG A 27 10.28 -11.03 11.02
C ARG A 27 11.74 -10.69 10.68
N LYS A 28 12.10 -10.71 9.40
CA LYS A 28 13.44 -10.29 8.95
C LYS A 28 13.66 -8.78 9.06
N GLY A 29 12.62 -8.00 9.38
CA GLY A 29 12.72 -6.55 9.57
C GLY A 29 13.02 -5.78 8.28
N LYS A 30 12.88 -6.44 7.13
CA LYS A 30 13.10 -5.89 5.79
C LYS A 30 11.93 -6.27 4.88
N THR A 31 11.82 -5.53 3.79
CA THR A 31 10.89 -5.83 2.70
C THR A 31 11.61 -6.73 1.68
N ALA A 32 10.90 -7.68 1.05
CA ALA A 32 11.44 -8.44 -0.07
C ALA A 32 11.81 -7.53 -1.24
N ARG A 33 12.69 -7.96 -2.14
CA ARG A 33 12.92 -7.24 -3.39
C ARG A 33 11.62 -7.19 -4.18
N HIS A 34 11.25 -5.98 -4.61
CA HIS A 34 10.14 -5.77 -5.52
C HIS A 34 10.67 -5.37 -6.89
N THR A 35 9.85 -5.60 -7.91
CA THR A 35 10.00 -5.00 -9.24
C THR A 35 8.93 -3.94 -9.44
N CYS A 36 9.24 -2.88 -10.19
CA CYS A 36 8.22 -1.96 -10.67
C CYS A 36 7.72 -2.37 -12.04
N CYS A 37 6.48 -1.99 -12.25
CA CYS A 37 5.89 -1.80 -13.55
C CYS A 37 5.62 -3.17 -14.20
N ALA A 38 5.08 -4.07 -13.38
CA ALA A 38 4.76 -5.45 -13.76
C ALA A 38 3.59 -5.49 -14.75
N GLY A 39 3.64 -6.40 -15.72
CA GLY A 39 2.55 -6.63 -16.69
C GLY A 39 2.18 -5.39 -17.53
N GLY A 40 3.11 -4.45 -17.73
CA GLY A 40 2.83 -3.20 -18.43
C GLY A 40 2.01 -2.19 -17.62
N THR A 41 1.89 -2.38 -16.31
CA THR A 41 1.21 -1.45 -15.38
C THR A 41 2.21 -0.55 -14.65
N TRP A 42 1.75 0.30 -13.73
CA TRP A 42 2.59 1.04 -12.77
C TRP A 42 2.76 0.31 -11.43
N TYR A 43 2.22 -0.91 -11.30
CA TYR A 43 2.23 -1.64 -10.03
C TYR A 43 3.62 -2.15 -9.69
N VAL A 44 3.89 -2.16 -8.38
CA VAL A 44 5.07 -2.78 -7.80
C VAL A 44 4.68 -4.18 -7.31
N GLU A 45 5.46 -5.19 -7.65
CA GLU A 45 5.17 -6.60 -7.38
C GLU A 45 6.35 -7.28 -6.67
N VAL A 46 6.06 -8.34 -5.91
CA VAL A 46 7.05 -9.29 -5.40
C VAL A 46 6.70 -10.66 -5.95
N ASP A 47 7.64 -11.31 -6.62
CA ASP A 47 7.47 -12.69 -7.02
C ASP A 47 7.63 -13.65 -5.82
N GLU A 48 6.88 -14.76 -5.84
CA GLU A 48 6.82 -15.68 -4.71
C GLU A 48 8.18 -16.31 -4.37
N GLN A 49 9.02 -16.60 -5.38
CA GLN A 49 10.33 -17.24 -5.17
C GLN A 49 11.33 -16.28 -4.52
N THR A 50 11.40 -15.04 -4.99
CA THR A 50 12.19 -13.96 -4.40
C THR A 50 11.71 -13.65 -3.00
N MET A 51 10.40 -13.56 -2.77
CA MET A 51 9.85 -13.37 -1.43
C MET A 51 10.30 -14.48 -0.48
N ALA A 52 10.14 -15.74 -0.88
CA ALA A 52 10.53 -16.90 -0.10
C ALA A 52 12.02 -16.90 0.24
N ALA A 53 12.87 -16.60 -0.76
CA ALA A 53 14.32 -16.51 -0.57
C ALA A 53 14.73 -15.32 0.32
N ASP A 54 14.22 -14.13 0.04
CA ASP A 54 14.63 -12.90 0.73
C ASP A 54 14.16 -12.89 2.19
N LEU A 55 12.98 -13.43 2.45
CA LEU A 55 12.33 -13.39 3.77
C LEU A 55 12.40 -14.70 4.54
N GLU A 56 12.96 -15.75 3.94
CA GLU A 56 13.07 -17.09 4.52
C GLU A 56 11.71 -17.66 4.96
N VAL A 57 10.71 -17.50 4.09
CA VAL A 57 9.34 -18.03 4.28
C VAL A 57 9.12 -19.24 3.39
N ASP A 58 8.41 -20.24 3.91
CA ASP A 58 7.96 -21.41 3.16
C ASP A 58 6.47 -21.23 2.84
N LEU A 59 6.12 -21.00 1.58
CA LEU A 59 4.73 -20.69 1.23
C LEU A 59 3.77 -21.87 1.32
N GLU A 60 4.26 -23.11 1.39
CA GLU A 60 3.39 -24.25 1.65
C GLU A 60 2.93 -24.27 3.11
N ARG A 61 3.78 -23.79 4.03
CA ARG A 61 3.48 -23.73 5.47
C ARG A 61 2.95 -22.38 5.94
N ASP A 62 3.53 -21.30 5.43
CA ASP A 62 3.43 -19.96 6.01
C ASP A 62 2.37 -19.10 5.31
N ARG A 63 1.79 -19.56 4.19
CA ARG A 63 0.70 -18.86 3.51
C ARG A 63 -0.61 -19.03 4.27
N VAL A 64 -1.17 -17.90 4.72
CA VAL A 64 -2.40 -17.87 5.49
C VAL A 64 -3.47 -17.08 4.74
N THR A 65 -4.57 -17.75 4.38
CA THR A 65 -5.79 -17.11 3.89
C THR A 65 -6.54 -16.51 5.06
N CYS A 66 -6.73 -15.19 5.03
CA CYS A 66 -7.28 -14.41 6.12
C CYS A 66 -8.75 -14.08 5.82
N GLU A 67 -9.64 -15.04 6.09
CA GLU A 67 -11.08 -14.78 6.06
C GLU A 67 -11.47 -13.91 7.26
N VAL A 68 -12.21 -12.83 7.00
CA VAL A 68 -12.58 -11.83 8.01
C VAL A 68 -14.08 -11.56 7.90
N PRO A 69 -14.87 -11.83 8.95
CA PRO A 69 -16.31 -11.57 8.91
C PRO A 69 -16.60 -10.07 8.91
N TYR A 70 -17.81 -9.70 8.50
CA TYR A 70 -18.31 -8.33 8.62
C TYR A 70 -18.19 -7.83 10.07
N GLY A 71 -17.65 -6.62 10.23
CA GLY A 71 -17.31 -6.05 11.54
C GLY A 71 -15.96 -6.49 12.10
N GLY A 72 -15.26 -7.41 11.43
CA GLY A 72 -13.90 -7.84 11.77
C GLY A 72 -12.82 -6.90 11.23
N VAL A 73 -11.58 -7.12 11.68
CA VAL A 73 -10.39 -6.39 11.24
C VAL A 73 -9.18 -7.31 11.18
N LEU A 74 -8.37 -7.18 10.14
CA LEU A 74 -7.05 -7.79 10.05
C LEU A 74 -5.97 -6.74 10.32
N PHE A 75 -5.22 -6.93 11.39
CA PHE A 75 -4.05 -6.09 11.70
C PHE A 75 -2.78 -6.69 11.10
N MET A 76 -2.01 -5.86 10.40
CA MET A 76 -0.80 -6.27 9.68
C MET A 76 0.37 -5.36 10.01
N ASN A 77 1.56 -5.95 10.14
CA ASN A 77 2.81 -5.19 10.15
C ASN A 77 3.10 -4.66 8.73
N ASN A 78 3.65 -3.45 8.61
CA ASN A 78 3.97 -2.86 7.30
C ASN A 78 4.95 -3.65 6.41
N ALA A 79 5.71 -4.60 6.98
CA ALA A 79 6.63 -5.44 6.25
C ALA A 79 6.08 -6.84 5.96
N ILE A 80 4.82 -7.16 6.34
CA ILE A 80 4.25 -8.48 6.03
C ILE A 80 3.87 -8.54 4.55
N PRO A 81 4.42 -9.49 3.78
CA PRO A 81 3.96 -9.70 2.42
C PRO A 81 2.52 -10.17 2.42
N HIS A 82 1.71 -9.58 1.56
CA HIS A 82 0.30 -9.90 1.44
C HIS A 82 -0.21 -9.64 0.03
N ARG A 83 -1.28 -10.33 -0.36
CA ARG A 83 -2.02 -10.12 -1.61
C ARG A 83 -3.52 -10.22 -1.36
N SER A 84 -4.33 -9.64 -2.25
CA SER A 84 -5.74 -10.00 -2.36
C SER A 84 -5.88 -11.21 -3.28
N LEU A 85 -6.80 -12.11 -2.96
CA LEU A 85 -7.27 -13.12 -3.92
C LEU A 85 -8.22 -12.50 -4.95
N GLU A 86 -8.40 -13.16 -6.10
CA GLU A 86 -9.41 -12.69 -7.05
C GLU A 86 -10.82 -12.84 -6.48
N ASN A 87 -11.69 -11.88 -6.77
CA ASN A 87 -13.10 -11.98 -6.45
C ASN A 87 -13.83 -12.78 -7.54
N ARG A 88 -14.27 -13.99 -7.20
CA ARG A 88 -15.03 -14.89 -8.10
C ARG A 88 -16.52 -14.96 -7.76
N SER A 89 -16.98 -14.10 -6.85
CA SER A 89 -18.39 -14.00 -6.47
C SER A 89 -19.15 -13.02 -7.36
N GLU A 90 -20.48 -13.01 -7.26
CA GLU A 90 -21.36 -12.08 -7.98
C GLU A 90 -21.46 -10.69 -7.32
N ASN A 91 -20.77 -10.47 -6.20
CA ASN A 91 -20.87 -9.24 -5.43
C ASN A 91 -19.52 -8.51 -5.34
N VAL A 92 -19.56 -7.18 -5.27
CA VAL A 92 -18.36 -6.37 -5.05
C VAL A 92 -17.91 -6.47 -3.59
N ARG A 93 -16.62 -6.78 -3.36
CA ARG A 93 -16.00 -6.82 -2.02
C ARG A 93 -15.38 -5.48 -1.65
N TRP A 94 -16.13 -4.66 -0.93
CA TRP A 94 -15.65 -3.39 -0.39
C TRP A 94 -14.79 -3.59 0.87
N SER A 95 -13.68 -2.85 0.98
CA SER A 95 -12.79 -2.87 2.14
C SER A 95 -12.08 -1.52 2.32
N LEU A 96 -11.58 -1.28 3.52
CA LEU A 96 -10.76 -0.11 3.88
C LEU A 96 -9.39 -0.56 4.38
N ASP A 97 -8.35 0.18 4.01
CA ASP A 97 -6.97 -0.02 4.49
C ASP A 97 -6.44 1.25 5.15
N LEU A 98 -6.37 1.20 6.49
CA LEU A 98 -5.93 2.30 7.33
C LEU A 98 -4.52 2.04 7.84
N ARG A 99 -3.66 3.07 7.91
CA ARG A 99 -2.29 2.93 8.41
C ARG A 99 -1.98 3.94 9.50
N TRP A 100 -1.32 3.47 10.55
CA TRP A 100 -0.83 4.29 11.65
C TRP A 100 0.66 4.08 11.84
N GLN A 101 1.34 5.18 12.14
CA GLN A 101 2.73 5.18 12.54
C GLN A 101 2.93 6.17 13.67
N ARG A 102 4.09 6.09 14.33
CA ARG A 102 4.46 7.12 15.30
C ARG A 102 4.65 8.46 14.59
N ALA A 103 4.14 9.54 15.20
CA ALA A 103 4.18 10.88 14.63
C ALA A 103 5.60 11.48 14.52
N ASP A 104 6.56 10.94 15.28
CA ASP A 104 7.98 11.36 15.24
C ASP A 104 8.79 10.65 14.15
N LYS A 105 8.15 9.81 13.33
CA LYS A 105 8.81 9.10 12.22
C LYS A 105 8.45 9.74 10.88
N PRO A 106 9.39 9.71 9.91
CA PRO A 106 9.11 10.20 8.57
C PRO A 106 7.96 9.40 7.93
N ASN A 107 7.10 10.10 7.19
CA ASN A 107 5.99 9.49 6.46
C ASN A 107 6.33 9.08 5.03
N TYR A 108 7.55 9.40 4.58
CA TYR A 108 8.06 9.09 3.25
C TYR A 108 7.18 9.61 2.10
N PHE A 109 6.41 10.68 2.32
CA PHE A 109 5.73 11.44 1.28
C PHE A 109 6.65 12.50 0.64
N TYR A 110 7.97 12.37 0.77
CA TYR A 110 8.96 13.25 0.12
C TYR A 110 8.75 14.75 0.39
N GLY A 111 8.25 15.09 1.58
CA GLY A 111 7.94 16.46 1.98
C GLY A 111 6.71 17.08 1.31
N LEU A 112 5.93 16.31 0.54
CA LEU A 112 4.76 16.79 -0.19
C LEU A 112 3.53 16.99 0.69
N LYS A 113 3.36 16.12 1.69
CA LYS A 113 2.22 16.14 2.59
C LYS A 113 2.62 15.59 3.95
N ASP A 114 2.09 16.18 5.00
CA ASP A 114 2.25 15.67 6.36
C ASP A 114 1.26 14.54 6.66
N SER A 115 1.63 13.65 7.58
CA SER A 115 0.67 12.71 8.16
C SER A 115 -0.33 13.45 9.07
N VAL A 116 -1.54 12.93 9.18
CA VAL A 116 -2.53 13.45 10.13
C VAL A 116 -2.15 13.01 11.54
N LEU A 117 -1.91 13.97 12.43
CA LEU A 117 -1.73 13.69 13.85
C LEU A 117 -3.10 13.36 14.46
N LEU A 118 -3.29 12.14 14.94
CA LEU A 118 -4.57 11.72 15.53
C LEU A 118 -4.64 11.96 17.05
N ARG A 119 -3.48 11.93 17.73
CA ARG A 119 -3.37 12.16 19.18
C ARG A 119 -1.94 12.49 19.57
N THR A 120 -1.76 13.15 20.71
CA THR A 120 -0.45 13.46 21.29
C THR A 120 -0.48 13.31 22.81
N ALA A 121 0.66 12.94 23.40
CA ALA A 121 0.77 12.91 24.87
C ALA A 121 0.87 14.31 25.49
N LYS A 122 1.17 15.33 24.68
CA LYS A 122 1.32 16.73 25.12
C LYS A 122 -0.01 17.43 25.41
N ASP A 123 -1.09 16.93 24.82
CA ASP A 123 -2.42 17.52 24.87
C ASP A 123 -3.46 16.40 24.78
N LYS A 124 -4.23 16.22 25.87
CA LYS A 124 -5.26 15.19 25.98
C LYS A 124 -6.52 15.52 25.20
N ASP A 125 -6.77 16.81 24.96
CA ASP A 125 -7.97 17.31 24.27
C ASP A 125 -7.64 17.75 22.84
N TYR A 126 -6.51 17.26 22.30
CA TYR A 126 -6.02 17.60 20.98
C TYR A 126 -7.09 17.39 19.91
N GLN A 127 -7.39 18.47 19.18
CA GLN A 127 -8.33 18.45 18.07
C GLN A 127 -7.60 18.12 16.76
N ILE A 128 -8.09 17.11 16.04
CA ILE A 128 -7.52 16.66 14.78
C ILE A 128 -7.72 17.75 13.73
N ASN A 129 -6.63 18.20 13.10
CA ASN A 129 -6.70 19.16 12.00
C ASN A 129 -7.02 18.46 10.67
N TRP A 130 -8.31 18.24 10.41
CA TRP A 130 -8.79 17.64 9.17
C TRP A 130 -8.61 18.55 7.96
N ASP A 131 -8.73 19.87 8.13
CA ASP A 131 -8.62 20.84 7.03
C ASP A 131 -7.23 20.81 6.39
N LYS A 132 -6.17 20.73 7.21
CA LYS A 132 -4.80 20.59 6.70
C LYS A 132 -4.63 19.32 5.85
N MET A 133 -5.34 18.25 6.18
CA MET A 133 -5.31 17.01 5.40
C MET A 133 -6.09 17.17 4.09
N ALA A 134 -7.30 17.72 4.15
CA ALA A 134 -8.21 17.82 3.00
C ALA A 134 -7.72 18.80 1.93
N ASN A 135 -7.06 19.90 2.34
CA ASN A 135 -6.65 20.97 1.43
C ASN A 135 -5.37 20.69 0.63
N ILE A 136 -4.72 19.53 0.82
CA ILE A 136 -3.51 19.15 0.09
C ILE A 136 -3.79 17.94 -0.81
N ASN A 137 -3.90 18.17 -2.12
CA ASN A 137 -3.93 17.10 -3.12
C ASN A 137 -2.49 16.65 -3.44
N ARG A 138 -2.06 15.55 -2.82
CA ARG A 138 -0.69 15.04 -2.99
C ARG A 138 -0.42 14.58 -4.42
N ASN A 139 -1.38 13.94 -5.08
CA ASN A 139 -1.17 13.39 -6.42
C ASN A 139 -0.85 14.50 -7.42
N LYS A 140 -1.57 15.63 -7.33
CA LYS A 140 -1.25 16.82 -8.13
C LYS A 140 0.18 17.31 -7.88
N LEU A 141 0.59 17.41 -6.61
CA LEU A 141 1.96 17.81 -6.25
C LEU A 141 3.03 16.80 -6.70
N GLU A 142 2.70 15.51 -6.83
CA GLU A 142 3.59 14.48 -7.37
C GLU A 142 3.73 14.64 -8.89
N MET A 143 2.63 14.87 -9.61
CA MET A 143 2.60 15.06 -11.06
C MET A 143 3.29 16.38 -11.49
N ASP A 144 3.04 17.48 -10.77
CA ASP A 144 3.70 18.78 -11.02
C ASP A 144 5.24 18.66 -10.93
N LYS A 145 5.76 17.69 -10.15
CA LYS A 145 7.21 17.45 -10.03
C LYS A 145 7.81 16.61 -11.16
N VAL A 146 6.99 15.92 -11.95
CA VAL A 146 7.43 15.11 -13.10
C VAL A 146 7.08 15.78 -14.44
N ASP A 147 6.66 17.05 -14.41
CA ASP A 147 6.31 17.86 -15.59
C ASP A 147 5.24 17.18 -16.48
N GLU A 148 4.36 16.39 -15.85
CA GLU A 148 3.22 15.75 -16.53
C GLU A 148 2.08 16.75 -16.70
N ASP A 149 1.41 16.68 -17.85
CA ASP A 149 0.24 17.50 -18.14
C ASP A 149 -0.92 17.11 -17.20
N THR A 150 -1.27 18.01 -16.29
CA THR A 150 -2.38 17.87 -15.35
C THR A 150 -3.67 18.54 -15.85
N THR A 151 -3.70 19.01 -17.11
CA THR A 151 -4.87 19.69 -17.68
C THR A 151 -5.97 18.72 -18.13
N ASP A 152 -5.62 17.48 -18.46
CA ASP A 152 -6.59 16.42 -18.75
C ASP A 152 -7.06 15.74 -17.46
N GLU A 153 -8.33 15.96 -17.09
CA GLU A 153 -8.96 15.37 -15.92
C GLU A 153 -9.13 13.84 -15.99
N PHE A 154 -9.05 13.26 -17.19
CA PHE A 154 -9.12 11.83 -17.43
C PHE A 154 -7.74 11.19 -17.63
N ASN A 155 -6.66 11.96 -17.46
CA ASN A 155 -5.33 11.38 -17.51
C ASN A 155 -5.19 10.33 -16.38
N THR A 156 -4.92 9.09 -16.80
CA THR A 156 -4.73 7.94 -15.89
C THR A 156 -3.25 7.62 -15.68
N GLU A 157 -2.36 8.46 -16.18
CA GLU A 157 -0.92 8.33 -15.98
C GLU A 157 -0.54 8.60 -14.53
N ILE A 158 0.12 7.61 -13.95
CA ILE A 158 0.67 7.67 -12.60
C ILE A 158 2.17 7.48 -12.72
N SER A 159 2.93 8.52 -12.37
CA SER A 159 4.39 8.51 -12.35
C SER A 159 4.91 9.10 -11.04
N GLY A 160 6.09 8.68 -10.60
CA GLY A 160 6.76 9.39 -9.52
C GLY A 160 7.98 8.73 -8.90
N PRO A 161 8.57 9.39 -7.88
CA PRO A 161 9.91 9.05 -7.39
C PRO A 161 10.00 7.70 -6.68
N TRP A 162 8.87 7.07 -6.31
CA TRP A 162 8.88 5.75 -5.70
C TRP A 162 9.22 4.65 -6.70
N MET A 163 8.94 4.83 -8.01
CA MET A 163 9.23 3.83 -9.03
C MET A 163 10.73 3.57 -9.15
N LYS A 164 11.56 4.62 -9.02
CA LYS A 164 13.03 4.55 -9.03
C LYS A 164 13.63 3.78 -7.84
N ARG A 165 12.82 3.38 -6.85
CA ARG A 165 13.28 2.54 -5.74
C ARG A 165 13.42 1.06 -6.14
N TRP A 166 12.80 0.66 -7.23
CA TRP A 166 12.69 -0.72 -7.66
C TRP A 166 13.20 -0.88 -9.08
N GLU A 167 13.60 -2.10 -9.43
CA GLU A 167 13.97 -2.42 -10.81
C GLU A 167 12.74 -2.30 -11.71
N ILE A 168 12.81 -1.45 -12.73
CA ILE A 168 11.74 -1.29 -13.74
C ILE A 168 11.89 -2.40 -14.77
N VAL A 169 10.98 -3.37 -14.76
CA VAL A 169 11.06 -4.54 -15.64
C VAL A 169 10.29 -4.36 -16.96
N HIS A 170 9.36 -3.40 -17.02
CA HIS A 170 8.72 -2.98 -18.26
C HIS A 170 8.60 -1.46 -18.32
N HIS A 171 9.00 -0.88 -19.45
CA HIS A 171 8.76 0.53 -19.73
C HIS A 171 7.42 0.72 -20.46
N ASN A 172 6.64 1.68 -20.00
CA ASN A 172 5.36 2.12 -20.55
C ASN A 172 5.18 3.64 -20.36
N ARG A 173 4.01 4.16 -20.72
CA ARG A 173 3.66 5.60 -20.54
C ARG A 173 3.91 6.13 -19.12
N HIS A 174 3.70 5.30 -18.09
CA HIS A 174 3.92 5.65 -16.68
C HIS A 174 5.40 5.76 -16.28
N THR A 175 6.31 5.40 -17.18
CA THR A 175 7.76 5.45 -16.93
C THR A 175 8.48 6.38 -17.89
N ASP A 176 7.79 7.01 -18.83
CA ASP A 176 8.40 7.84 -19.85
C ASP A 176 9.08 9.07 -19.25
N ALA A 177 8.46 9.71 -18.25
CA ALA A 177 9.06 10.80 -17.47
C ALA A 177 10.23 10.36 -16.56
N LEU A 178 10.53 9.06 -16.46
CA LEU A 178 11.60 8.52 -15.62
C LEU A 178 12.84 8.06 -16.41
N LYS A 179 12.77 8.10 -17.75
CA LYS A 179 13.91 7.89 -18.64
C LYS A 179 14.88 9.07 -18.57
#